data_AF-A0A975BGY2-F1
#
_entry.id   AF-A0A975BGY2-F1
#
_cell.length_a   1.000
_cell.length_b   1.000
_cell.length_c   1.000
_cell.angle_alpha   90.00
_cell.angle_beta   90.00
_cell.angle_gamma   90.00
#
_symmetry.space_group_name_H-M   'P 1'
#
loop_
_entity.id
_entity.type
_entity.pdbx_description
1 polymer ?
#
loop_
_entity_poly.entity_id
_entity_poly.type
_entity_poly.pdbx_seq_one_letter_code
_entity_poly.pdbx_strand_id
1 'polypeptide(L)'
;MRKSPFDLRVKSGAVAGETVPLTGTVSYDTDGDGINDITRTTNEPGDAAKESVTELVVDGCADGDTDTDGFADMRDVMRILRMLTGTDVGAMCSNADTNADGKVGTDEVTAILRNISN
;
A
#
# COMPACT_ATOMS: atom_id res chain seq x y z
N MET A 1 -38.02 5.28 5.95
CA MET A 1 -37.08 4.54 6.83
C MET A 1 -35.67 4.75 6.29
N ARG A 2 -34.80 5.46 7.01
CA ARG A 2 -33.38 5.64 6.62
C ARG A 2 -32.62 4.38 7.06
N LYS A 3 -31.95 3.68 6.14
CA LYS A 3 -30.96 2.66 6.51
C LYS A 3 -29.83 3.36 7.26
N SER A 4 -29.46 2.87 8.44
CA SER A 4 -28.26 3.34 9.13
C SER A 4 -27.03 3.04 8.27
N PRO A 5 -26.03 3.94 8.23
CA PRO A 5 -24.83 3.77 7.43
C PRO A 5 -23.92 2.63 7.91
N PHE A 6 -24.22 2.00 9.05
CA PHE A 6 -23.43 0.91 9.62
C PHE A 6 -24.35 -0.20 10.14
N ASP A 7 -23.96 -1.45 9.87
CA ASP A 7 -24.60 -2.69 10.35
C ASP A 7 -23.68 -3.34 11.39
N LEU A 8 -24.14 -3.45 12.63
CA LEU A 8 -23.36 -3.98 13.75
C LEU A 8 -23.90 -5.37 14.09
N ARG A 9 -23.20 -6.41 13.64
CA ARG A 9 -23.61 -7.81 13.82
C ARG A 9 -22.87 -8.43 14.99
N VAL A 10 -23.61 -8.78 16.03
CA VAL A 10 -23.09 -9.56 17.16
C VAL A 10 -23.15 -11.04 16.82
N LYS A 11 -22.14 -11.81 17.24
CA LYS A 11 -22.09 -13.27 17.04
C LYS A 11 -23.33 -13.92 17.67
N SER A 12 -23.99 -14.85 16.98
CA SER A 12 -25.16 -15.52 17.55
C SER A 12 -24.75 -16.33 18.79
N GLY A 13 -25.44 -16.10 19.91
CA GLY A 13 -25.20 -16.78 21.18
C GLY A 13 -24.69 -15.91 22.34
N ALA A 14 -24.47 -14.61 22.15
CA ALA A 14 -24.12 -13.71 23.25
C ALA A 14 -25.26 -13.60 24.28
N VAL A 15 -24.97 -13.73 25.57
CA VAL A 15 -25.94 -13.60 26.66
C VAL A 15 -25.96 -12.19 27.25
N ALA A 16 -27.11 -11.78 27.81
CA ALA A 16 -27.24 -10.45 28.42
C ALA A 16 -26.25 -10.27 29.58
N GLY A 17 -25.43 -9.21 29.51
CA GLY A 17 -24.36 -8.94 30.48
C GLY A 17 -23.00 -9.53 30.10
N GLU A 18 -22.90 -10.28 29.00
CA GLU A 18 -21.63 -10.71 28.45
C GLU A 18 -20.86 -9.52 27.86
N THR A 19 -19.59 -9.41 28.21
CA THR A 19 -18.69 -8.44 27.57
C THR A 19 -18.31 -9.00 26.20
N VAL A 20 -18.89 -8.45 25.14
CA VAL A 20 -18.51 -8.81 23.76
C VAL A 20 -17.27 -8.00 23.39
N PRO A 21 -16.12 -8.64 23.12
CA PRO A 21 -14.93 -7.93 22.69
C PRO A 21 -15.20 -7.30 21.31
N LEU A 22 -14.98 -5.99 21.19
CA LEU A 22 -15.07 -5.27 19.92
C LEU A 22 -13.79 -5.49 19.09
N THR A 23 -13.45 -6.74 18.82
CA THR A 23 -12.34 -7.10 17.94
C THR A 23 -12.83 -7.01 16.50
N GLY A 24 -12.58 -5.89 15.84
CA GLY A 24 -12.73 -5.72 14.41
C GLY A 24 -11.41 -6.04 13.68
N THR A 25 -11.51 -6.25 12.38
CA THR A 25 -10.35 -6.24 11.46
C THR A 25 -10.54 -5.08 10.51
N VAL A 26 -9.54 -4.21 10.41
CA VAL A 26 -9.47 -3.23 9.33
C VAL A 26 -8.55 -3.82 8.28
N SER A 27 -9.04 -3.87 7.04
CA SER A 27 -8.33 -4.38 5.88
C SER A 27 -8.22 -3.26 4.85
N TYR A 28 -7.05 -3.14 4.24
CA TYR A 28 -6.75 -2.16 3.19
C TYR A 28 -6.27 -2.90 1.95
N ASP A 29 -6.80 -2.48 0.81
CA ASP A 29 -6.42 -2.88 -0.55
C ASP A 29 -6.04 -1.57 -1.25
N THR A 30 -4.75 -1.36 -1.42
CA THR A 30 -4.13 -0.08 -1.81
C THR A 30 -3.87 -0.04 -3.31
N ASP A 31 -3.59 -1.20 -3.92
CA ASP A 31 -3.32 -1.33 -5.35
C ASP A 31 -4.55 -1.75 -6.17
N GLY A 32 -5.64 -2.14 -5.51
CA GLY A 32 -6.92 -2.50 -6.14
C GLY A 32 -6.92 -3.90 -6.74
N ASP A 33 -6.00 -4.78 -6.35
CA ASP A 33 -5.88 -6.15 -6.89
C ASP A 33 -6.92 -7.12 -6.30
N GLY A 34 -7.67 -6.69 -5.28
CA GLY A 34 -8.69 -7.48 -4.59
C GLY A 34 -8.14 -8.37 -3.48
N ILE A 35 -6.86 -8.25 -3.14
CA ILE A 35 -6.18 -8.84 -1.99
C ILE A 35 -5.93 -7.72 -0.97
N ASN A 36 -5.99 -8.06 0.33
CA ASN A 36 -5.67 -7.07 1.36
C ASN A 36 -4.16 -7.00 1.55
N ASP A 37 -3.54 -5.85 1.27
CA ASP A 37 -2.13 -5.58 1.57
C ASP A 37 -1.85 -5.65 3.07
N ILE A 38 -2.79 -5.11 3.85
CA ILE A 38 -2.64 -4.95 5.30
C ILE A 38 -3.95 -5.36 5.97
N THR A 39 -3.83 -6.21 6.98
CA THR A 39 -4.93 -6.54 7.89
C THR A 39 -4.48 -6.31 9.33
N ARG A 40 -5.17 -5.43 10.06
CA ARG A 40 -4.87 -5.13 11.47
C ARG A 40 -6.06 -5.51 12.35
N THR A 41 -5.80 -6.31 13.39
CA THR A 41 -6.79 -6.60 14.43
C THR A 41 -6.90 -5.42 15.38
N THR A 42 -8.11 -4.90 15.60
CA THR A 42 -8.38 -3.84 16.57
C THR A 42 -8.71 -4.47 17.92
N ASN A 43 -7.69 -4.95 18.64
CA ASN A 43 -7.87 -5.63 19.91
C ASN A 43 -7.70 -4.69 21.11
N GLU A 44 -8.31 -3.50 21.12
CA GLU A 44 -8.30 -2.61 22.29
C GLU A 44 -9.65 -1.91 22.50
N PRO A 45 -10.62 -2.55 23.18
CA PRO A 45 -11.80 -1.86 23.68
C PRO A 45 -11.42 -0.98 24.87
N GLY A 46 -11.17 0.31 24.65
CA GLY A 46 -11.11 1.32 25.72
C GLY A 46 -9.91 2.27 25.71
N ASP A 47 -8.83 1.96 24.99
CA ASP A 47 -7.79 2.94 24.71
C ASP A 47 -8.25 3.77 23.51
N ALA A 48 -8.61 5.03 23.75
CA ALA A 48 -8.94 5.97 22.69
C ALA A 48 -7.82 5.97 21.66
N ALA A 49 -8.04 5.33 20.50
CA ALA A 49 -7.14 5.18 19.36
C ALA A 49 -5.78 5.87 19.59
N LYS A 50 -4.93 5.25 20.44
CA LYS A 50 -3.74 5.95 20.97
C LYS A 50 -2.74 6.24 19.87
N GLU A 51 -2.90 5.51 18.78
CA GLU A 51 -2.27 5.73 17.49
C GLU A 51 -3.42 5.92 16.49
N SER A 52 -3.90 7.16 16.35
CA SER A 52 -4.44 7.54 15.04
C SER A 52 -3.30 7.24 14.07
N VAL A 53 -3.49 6.31 13.14
CA VAL A 53 -2.49 6.05 12.09
C VAL A 53 -2.38 7.35 11.30
N THR A 54 -1.44 8.20 11.70
CA THR A 54 -1.20 9.51 11.09
C THR A 54 -0.42 9.37 9.79
N GLU A 55 0.25 8.23 9.61
CA GLU A 55 1.03 7.92 8.42
C GLU A 55 1.02 6.41 8.21
N LEU A 56 0.42 5.99 7.10
CA LEU A 56 0.59 4.64 6.58
C LEU A 56 1.87 4.68 5.76
N VAL A 57 2.97 4.18 6.34
CA VAL A 57 4.17 3.88 5.53
C VAL A 57 3.84 2.61 4.77
N VAL A 58 3.27 2.79 3.57
CA VAL A 58 3.27 1.72 2.57
C VAL A 58 4.75 1.55 2.23
N ASP A 59 5.35 0.43 2.63
CA ASP A 59 6.57 -0.07 2.00
C ASP A 59 6.16 -0.55 0.60
N GLY A 60 5.66 0.41 -0.17
CA GLY A 60 4.87 0.23 -1.37
C GLY A 60 5.76 0.65 -2.48
N CYS A 61 6.60 -0.28 -2.91
CA CYS A 61 7.17 -0.22 -4.23
C CYS A 61 6.07 0.20 -5.20
N ALA A 62 6.09 1.44 -5.68
CA ALA A 62 5.16 1.90 -6.70
C ALA A 62 5.64 1.43 -8.07
N ASP A 63 4.74 1.28 -9.04
CA ASP A 63 5.15 0.86 -10.38
C ASP A 63 6.12 1.89 -10.98
N GLY A 64 7.35 1.44 -11.24
CA GLY A 64 8.44 2.31 -11.70
C GLY A 64 9.23 3.02 -10.59
N ASP A 65 8.97 2.74 -9.32
CA ASP A 65 9.88 3.10 -8.22
C ASP A 65 11.15 2.26 -8.34
N THR A 66 12.29 2.93 -8.40
CA THR A 66 13.61 2.30 -8.53
C THR A 66 14.54 2.65 -7.39
N ASP A 67 14.26 3.72 -6.64
CA ASP A 67 15.06 4.16 -5.49
C ASP A 67 14.46 3.79 -4.13
N THR A 68 13.34 3.04 -4.14
CA THR A 68 12.63 2.45 -2.99
C THR A 68 12.09 3.49 -2.02
N ASP A 69 11.79 4.69 -2.50
CA ASP A 69 11.24 5.76 -1.68
C ASP A 69 9.70 5.77 -1.60
N GLY A 70 9.04 4.82 -2.29
CA GLY A 70 7.60 4.64 -2.31
C GLY A 70 6.90 5.49 -3.38
N PHE A 71 7.65 6.23 -4.21
CA PHE A 71 7.12 7.06 -5.27
C PHE A 71 7.80 6.74 -6.60
N ALA A 72 7.05 6.85 -7.70
CA ALA A 72 7.61 6.80 -9.05
C ALA A 72 7.74 8.23 -9.58
N ASP A 73 8.93 8.83 -9.44
CA ASP A 73 9.21 10.23 -9.78
C ASP A 73 10.46 10.43 -10.67
N MET A 74 10.89 11.69 -10.83
CA MET A 74 12.03 12.02 -11.68
C MET A 74 13.36 11.45 -11.16
N ARG A 75 13.47 11.15 -9.85
CA ARG A 75 14.62 10.48 -9.25
C ARG A 75 14.78 9.06 -9.78
N ASP A 76 13.67 8.38 -10.03
CA ASP A 76 13.67 7.05 -10.64
C ASP A 76 14.14 7.09 -12.08
N VAL A 77 13.63 8.04 -12.85
CA VAL A 77 14.10 8.29 -14.22
C VAL A 77 15.62 8.49 -14.24
N MET A 78 16.14 9.33 -13.34
CA MET A 78 17.56 9.60 -13.26
C MET A 78 18.36 8.37 -12.80
N ARG A 79 17.80 7.53 -11.94
CA ARG A 79 18.42 6.30 -11.47
C ARG A 79 18.52 5.26 -12.59
N ILE A 80 17.45 5.06 -13.36
CA ILE A 80 17.47 4.19 -14.54
C ILE A 80 18.53 4.66 -15.55
N LEU A 81 18.61 5.96 -15.81
CA LEU A 81 19.65 6.51 -16.69
C LEU A 81 21.07 6.23 -16.16
N ARG A 82 21.29 6.32 -14.84
CA ARG A 82 22.57 5.96 -14.21
C ARG A 82 22.88 4.46 -14.27
N MET A 83 21.85 3.61 -14.21
CA MET A 83 21.98 2.16 -14.38
C MET A 83 22.38 1.81 -15.82
N LEU A 84 21.78 2.47 -16.81
CA LEU A 84 22.14 2.33 -18.22
C LEU A 84 23.58 2.77 -18.50
N THR A 85 24.12 3.73 -17.75
CA THR A 85 25.54 4.12 -17.81
C THR A 85 26.45 3.28 -16.91
N GLY A 86 25.92 2.30 -16.18
CA GLY A 86 26.69 1.41 -15.29
C GLY A 86 27.21 2.08 -14.02
N THR A 87 26.65 3.22 -13.64
CA THR A 87 27.09 4.02 -12.49
C THR A 87 26.28 3.79 -11.21
N ASP A 88 25.19 3.03 -11.31
CA ASP A 88 24.29 2.72 -10.20
C ASP A 88 23.78 1.28 -10.39
N VAL A 89 23.90 0.44 -9.36
CA VAL A 89 23.45 -0.98 -9.31
C VAL A 89 23.01 -1.32 -7.90
N GLY A 90 22.22 -0.43 -7.31
CA GLY A 90 21.61 -0.67 -6.00
C GLY A 90 20.43 -1.64 -6.07
N ALA A 91 19.87 -1.96 -4.90
CA ALA A 91 18.58 -2.63 -4.83
C ALA A 91 17.51 -1.80 -5.55
N MET A 92 16.54 -2.51 -6.12
CA MET A 92 15.41 -1.95 -6.85
C MET A 92 14.15 -2.65 -6.36
N CYS A 93 13.02 -1.95 -6.44
CA CYS A 93 11.71 -2.53 -6.21
C CYS A 93 11.39 -3.60 -7.25
N SER A 94 10.59 -4.60 -6.85
CA SER A 94 10.22 -5.73 -7.72
C SER A 94 9.36 -5.35 -8.92
N ASN A 95 8.66 -4.21 -8.85
CA ASN A 95 7.84 -3.63 -9.91
C ASN A 95 8.50 -2.42 -10.59
N ALA A 96 9.81 -2.24 -10.41
CA ALA A 96 10.60 -1.31 -11.22
C ALA A 96 10.51 -1.68 -12.72
N ASP A 97 10.43 -2.98 -13.03
CA ASP A 97 10.16 -3.50 -14.37
C ASP A 97 8.66 -3.40 -14.68
N THR A 98 8.25 -2.23 -15.18
CA THR A 98 6.83 -1.89 -15.42
C THR A 98 6.19 -2.65 -16.58
N ASN A 99 7.00 -3.24 -17.47
CA ASN A 99 6.53 -3.95 -18.66
C ASN A 99 6.71 -5.47 -18.59
N ALA A 100 7.31 -5.97 -17.50
CA ALA A 100 7.61 -7.37 -17.22
C ALA A 100 8.49 -8.04 -18.30
N ASP A 101 9.39 -7.29 -18.93
CA ASP A 101 10.35 -7.83 -19.92
C ASP A 101 11.58 -8.49 -19.28
N GLY A 102 11.68 -8.42 -17.94
CA GLY A 102 12.75 -8.95 -17.11
C GLY A 102 13.93 -7.99 -16.96
N LYS A 103 13.80 -6.73 -17.37
CA LYS A 103 14.85 -5.71 -17.31
C LYS A 103 14.26 -4.37 -16.88
N VAL A 104 15.14 -3.49 -16.42
CA VAL A 104 14.81 -2.08 -16.21
C VAL A 104 15.69 -1.25 -17.13
N GLY A 105 15.06 -0.45 -18.01
CA GLY A 105 15.75 0.28 -19.06
C GLY A 105 14.96 1.48 -19.59
N THR A 106 15.19 1.83 -20.85
CA THR A 106 14.62 3.03 -21.47
C THR A 106 13.09 3.00 -21.59
N ASP A 107 12.49 1.80 -21.55
CA ASP A 107 11.05 1.63 -21.62
C ASP A 107 10.39 2.08 -20.30
N GLU A 108 10.99 1.73 -19.15
CA GLU A 108 10.57 2.19 -17.82
C GLU A 108 10.71 3.71 -17.69
N VAL A 109 11.76 4.32 -18.26
CA VAL A 109 11.88 5.79 -18.32
C VAL A 109 10.66 6.42 -18.99
N THR A 110 10.19 5.83 -20.09
CA THR A 110 9.02 6.34 -20.81
C THR A 110 7.75 6.12 -20.01
N ALA A 111 7.61 4.99 -19.33
CA ALA A 111 6.46 4.69 -18.47
C ALA A 111 6.34 5.67 -17.31
N ILE A 112 7.44 5.89 -16.57
CA ILE A 112 7.48 6.80 -15.42
C ILE A 112 7.21 8.24 -15.88
N LEU A 113 7.83 8.70 -16.98
CA LEU A 113 7.59 10.05 -17.49
C LEU A 113 6.13 10.28 -17.90
N ARG A 114 5.46 9.27 -18.48
CA ARG A 114 4.03 9.35 -18.79
C ARG A 114 3.19 9.50 -17.52
N ASN A 115 3.51 8.74 -16.47
CA ASN A 115 2.81 8.79 -15.19
C ASN A 115 3.00 10.14 -14.48
N ILE A 116 4.20 10.73 -14.53
CA ILE A 116 4.48 12.06 -13.94
C ILE A 116 3.77 13.18 -14.71
N SER A 117 3.58 13.02 -16.01
CA SER A 117 3.02 14.06 -16.89
C SER A 117 1.48 14.13 -16.91
N ASN A 118 0.79 13.19 -16.26
CA ASN A 118 -0.67 13.13 -16.17
C ASN A 118 -1.17 13.57 -14.80
#